data_AF-A0A2E5K0N9-F1
#
_entry.id   AF-A0A2E5K0N9-F1
#
_cell.length_a   1.000
_cell.length_b   1.000
_cell.length_c   1.000
_cell.angle_alpha   90.00
_cell.angle_beta   90.00
_cell.angle_gamma   90.00
#
_symmetry.space_group_name_H-M   'P 1'
#
loop_
_entity.id
_entity.type
_entity.pdbx_description
1 polymer ?
#
loop_
_entity_poly.entity_id
_entity_poly.type
_entity_poly.pdbx_seq_one_letter_code
_entity_poly.pdbx_strand_id
1 'polypeptide(L)'
;MSDLEKVSFEHLPANRPMDETDMSLRFHFTEMSDDKLASYDPVLTDRELVEWDGNFREDGNLMLVCVERDVGIAEYRRVLEEHIVFRQQPGE
;
A
#
# COMPACT_ATOMS: atom_id res chain seq x y z
N MET A 1 15.20 21.07 -19.25
CA MET A 1 14.15 20.22 -19.85
C MET A 1 13.41 19.65 -18.68
N SER A 2 12.13 19.96 -18.60
CA SER A 2 11.30 19.79 -17.42
C SER A 2 10.92 18.32 -17.28
N ASP A 3 11.67 17.58 -16.47
CA ASP A 3 11.20 16.32 -15.92
C ASP A 3 10.07 16.70 -14.95
N LEU A 4 8.84 16.62 -15.43
CA LEU A 4 7.68 16.54 -14.54
C LEU A 4 8.00 15.42 -13.57
N GLU A 5 8.29 15.80 -12.33
CA GLU A 5 8.34 14.93 -11.17
C GLU A 5 7.04 14.12 -11.20
N LYS A 6 7.10 12.90 -11.73
CA LYS A 6 6.07 11.89 -11.51
C LYS A 6 5.99 11.77 -10.00
N VAL A 7 4.98 12.42 -9.43
CA VAL A 7 4.65 12.33 -8.02
C VAL A 7 4.50 10.85 -7.71
N SER A 8 5.58 10.26 -7.20
CA SER A 8 5.62 8.85 -6.87
C SER A 8 4.99 8.76 -5.50
N PHE A 9 3.85 8.08 -5.42
CA PHE A 9 3.12 7.87 -4.17
C PHE A 9 3.99 7.28 -3.05
N GLU A 10 5.05 6.57 -3.45
CA GLU A 10 6.15 6.06 -2.61
C GLU A 10 6.88 7.14 -1.79
N HIS A 11 6.76 8.42 -2.16
CA HIS A 11 7.40 9.55 -1.48
C HIS A 11 6.40 10.56 -0.87
N LEU A 12 5.10 10.24 -0.80
CA LEU A 12 4.08 11.14 -0.24
C LEU A 12 3.35 10.58 0.98
N PRO A 13 3.05 11.40 2.00
CA PRO A 13 3.34 12.82 2.09
C PRO A 13 4.80 13.08 2.50
N ALA A 14 5.48 13.98 1.78
CA ALA A 14 6.86 14.42 2.03
C ALA A 14 7.10 15.03 3.43
N ASN A 15 6.03 15.22 4.20
CA ASN A 15 6.02 15.83 5.53
C ASN A 15 5.93 14.80 6.68
N ARG A 16 6.03 13.50 6.37
CA ARG A 16 6.08 12.42 7.37
C ARG A 16 7.37 11.62 7.15
N PRO A 17 8.11 11.25 8.22
CA PRO A 17 9.18 10.28 8.08
C PRO A 17 8.55 8.96 7.59
N MET A 18 8.85 8.58 6.35
CA MET A 18 8.60 7.25 5.82
C MET A 18 9.82 6.41 6.15
N ASP A 19 9.58 5.34 6.90
CA ASP A 19 10.58 4.30 7.12
C ASP A 19 10.68 3.41 5.87
N GLU A 20 11.71 2.55 5.80
CA GLU A 20 11.88 1.66 4.64
C GLU A 20 10.67 0.73 4.46
N THR A 21 9.95 0.46 5.55
CA THR A 21 8.77 -0.40 5.55
C THR A 21 7.59 0.26 4.84
N ASP A 22 7.32 1.55 5.10
CA ASP A 22 6.23 2.30 4.45
C ASP A 22 6.49 2.43 2.95
N MET A 23 7.75 2.65 2.54
CA MET A 23 8.11 2.68 1.12
C MET A 23 7.90 1.30 0.46
N SER A 24 8.40 0.22 1.07
CA SER A 24 8.21 -1.15 0.56
C SER A 24 6.73 -1.55 0.48
N LEU A 25 5.92 -1.12 1.46
CA LEU A 25 4.48 -1.37 1.48
C LEU A 25 3.75 -0.64 0.35
N ARG A 26 4.10 0.63 0.09
CA ARG A 26 3.54 1.40 -1.02
C ARG A 26 3.96 0.84 -2.37
N PHE A 27 5.22 0.41 -2.49
CA PHE A 27 5.71 -0.26 -3.69
C PHE A 27 4.94 -1.55 -3.96
N HIS A 28 4.69 -2.37 -2.93
CA HIS A 28 3.84 -3.56 -3.03
C HIS A 28 2.45 -3.24 -3.61
N PHE A 29 1.82 -2.14 -3.17
CA PHE A 29 0.55 -1.69 -3.76
C PHE A 29 0.68 -1.18 -5.19
N THR A 30 1.74 -0.46 -5.52
CA THR A 30 2.02 0.00 -6.89
C THR A 30 2.22 -1.18 -7.85
N GLU A 31 2.78 -2.30 -7.38
CA GLU A 31 2.93 -3.52 -8.19
C GLU A 31 1.61 -4.30 -8.37
N MET A 32 0.58 -4.03 -7.56
CA MET A 32 -0.74 -4.64 -7.75
C MET A 32 -1.41 -4.13 -9.01
N SER A 33 -2.10 -5.01 -9.71
CA SER A 33 -2.91 -4.61 -10.87
C SER A 33 -4.11 -3.76 -10.45
N ASP A 34 -4.49 -2.84 -11.33
CA ASP A 34 -5.66 -1.97 -11.17
C ASP A 34 -6.93 -2.79 -10.96
N ASP A 35 -7.07 -3.91 -11.66
CA ASP A 35 -8.19 -4.83 -11.51
C ASP A 35 -8.26 -5.44 -10.10
N LYS A 36 -7.10 -5.77 -9.52
CA LYS A 36 -7.03 -6.27 -8.15
C LYS A 36 -7.44 -5.16 -7.19
N LEU A 37 -6.85 -3.97 -7.29
CA LEU A 37 -7.19 -2.82 -6.46
C LEU A 37 -8.66 -2.40 -6.59
N ALA A 38 -9.27 -2.52 -7.78
CA ALA A 38 -10.68 -2.25 -8.02
C ALA A 38 -11.62 -3.31 -7.40
N SER A 39 -11.11 -4.52 -7.14
CA SER A 39 -11.84 -5.58 -6.43
C SER A 39 -11.77 -5.44 -4.90
N TYR A 40 -10.98 -4.49 -4.38
CA TYR A 40 -10.93 -4.22 -2.94
C TYR A 40 -12.29 -3.72 -2.45
N ASP A 41 -12.81 -4.35 -1.41
CA ASP A 41 -14.01 -3.92 -0.70
C ASP A 41 -13.64 -3.51 0.74
N PRO A 42 -13.89 -2.25 1.15
CA PRO A 42 -13.58 -1.79 2.50
C PRO A 42 -14.38 -2.49 3.60
N VAL A 43 -15.44 -3.25 3.28
CA VAL A 43 -16.18 -4.05 4.27
C VAL A 43 -15.56 -5.42 4.53
N LEU A 44 -14.49 -5.80 3.81
CA LEU A 44 -13.78 -7.06 4.04
C LEU A 44 -13.25 -7.14 5.46
N THR A 45 -13.49 -8.28 6.11
CA THR A 45 -12.89 -8.58 7.41
C THR A 45 -11.37 -8.75 7.27
N ASP A 46 -10.65 -8.65 8.38
CA ASP A 46 -9.18 -8.82 8.40
C ASP A 46 -8.75 -10.14 7.76
N ARG A 47 -9.51 -11.22 7.99
CA ARG A 47 -9.25 -12.54 7.42
C ARG A 47 -9.46 -12.56 5.91
N GLU A 48 -10.54 -11.97 5.43
CA GLU A 48 -10.82 -11.90 3.99
C GLU A 48 -9.82 -11.00 3.27
N LEU A 49 -9.37 -9.92 3.92
CA LEU A 49 -8.33 -9.03 3.39
C LEU A 49 -6.98 -9.74 3.26
N VAL A 50 -6.62 -10.57 4.26
CA VAL A 50 -5.44 -11.45 4.22
C VAL A 50 -5.52 -12.44 3.05
N GLU A 51 -6.66 -13.10 2.89
CA GLU A 51 -6.90 -14.05 1.79
C GLU A 51 -6.91 -13.35 0.42
N TRP A 52 -7.44 -12.13 0.34
CA TRP A 52 -7.47 -11.31 -0.88
C TRP A 52 -6.07 -10.86 -1.32
N ASP A 53 -5.23 -10.41 -0.38
CA ASP A 53 -3.85 -10.04 -0.69
C ASP A 53 -3.04 -11.28 -1.08
N GLY A 54 -3.11 -12.33 -0.27
CA GLY A 54 -2.45 -13.61 -0.49
C GLY A 54 -0.95 -13.61 -0.18
N ASN A 55 -0.39 -12.50 0.31
CA ASN A 55 1.03 -12.34 0.61
C ASN A 55 1.31 -12.26 2.13
N PHE A 56 0.30 -12.47 2.97
CA PHE A 56 0.47 -12.56 4.43
C PHE A 56 1.05 -13.91 4.86
N ARG A 57 1.84 -13.88 5.93
CA ARG A 57 2.45 -15.05 6.57
C ARG A 57 1.51 -15.64 7.63
N GLU A 58 1.84 -16.85 8.09
CA GLU A 58 1.09 -17.56 9.15
C GLU A 58 1.09 -16.82 10.51
N ASP A 59 2.02 -15.90 10.72
CA ASP A 59 2.12 -15.06 11.92
C ASP A 59 1.21 -13.81 11.87
N GLY A 60 0.49 -13.60 10.76
CA GLY A 60 -0.42 -12.47 10.58
C GLY A 60 0.24 -11.19 10.05
N ASN A 61 1.51 -11.24 9.65
CA ASN A 61 2.23 -10.12 9.06
C ASN A 61 2.38 -10.25 7.54
N LEU A 62 2.43 -9.11 6.84
CA LEU A 62 2.63 -9.08 5.40
C LEU A 62 4.06 -9.52 5.05
N MET A 63 4.19 -10.40 4.04
CA MET A 63 5.50 -10.74 3.50
C MET A 63 6.00 -9.63 2.58
N LEU A 64 6.79 -8.71 3.14
CA LEU A 64 7.54 -7.72 2.38
C LEU A 64 9.03 -8.05 2.36
N VAL A 65 9.70 -7.59 1.31
CA VAL A 65 11.15 -7.65 1.17
C VAL A 65 11.73 -6.32 1.64
N CYS A 66 12.83 -6.34 2.39
CA CYS A 66 13.49 -5.15 2.95
C CYS A 66 12.55 -4.28 3.80
N VAL A 67 12.27 -4.74 5.03
CA VAL A 67 11.50 -3.99 6.03
C VAL A 67 12.25 -3.88 7.35
N GLU A 68 12.07 -2.76 8.02
CA GLU A 68 12.60 -2.50 9.37
C GLU A 68 11.65 -3.02 10.46
N ARG A 69 10.37 -3.21 10.12
CA ARG A 69 9.33 -3.70 11.04
C ARG A 69 8.28 -4.54 10.32
N ASP A 70 7.59 -5.37 11.09
CA ASP A 70 6.47 -6.16 10.59
C ASP A 70 5.26 -5.26 10.32
N VAL A 71 4.56 -5.54 9.22
CA VAL A 71 3.31 -4.87 8.85
C VAL A 71 2.14 -5.78 9.17
N GLY A 72 1.37 -5.41 10.18
CA GLY A 72 0.12 -6.09 10.52
C GLY A 72 -1.05 -5.62 9.65
N ILE A 73 -2.15 -6.38 9.70
CA ILE A 73 -3.34 -6.14 8.87
C ILE A 73 -3.96 -4.75 9.05
N ALA A 74 -3.92 -4.19 10.27
CA ALA A 74 -4.49 -2.87 10.56
C ALA A 74 -3.74 -1.74 9.83
N GLU A 75 -2.42 -1.84 9.77
CA GLU A 75 -1.59 -0.87 9.06
C GLU A 75 -1.68 -1.06 7.55
N TYR A 76 -1.63 -2.32 7.10
CA TYR A 76 -1.85 -2.67 5.70
C TYR A 76 -3.14 -2.06 5.16
N ARG A 77 -4.27 -2.24 5.85
CA ARG A 77 -5.58 -1.69 5.43
C ARG A 77 -5.52 -0.17 5.34
N ARG A 78 -4.97 0.48 6.35
CA ARG A 78 -4.85 1.94 6.39
C ARG A 78 -4.08 2.47 5.17
N VAL A 79 -2.91 1.92 4.89
CA VAL A 79 -2.05 2.41 3.80
C VAL A 79 -2.64 2.04 2.43
N LEU A 80 -3.31 0.89 2.30
CA LEU A 80 -4.04 0.52 1.09
C LEU A 80 -5.16 1.52 0.78
N GLU A 81 -5.94 1.92 1.78
CA GLU A 81 -6.99 2.93 1.60
C GLU A 81 -6.40 4.30 1.23
N GLU A 82 -5.30 4.70 1.87
CA GLU A 82 -4.55 5.92 1.50
C GLU A 82 -4.07 5.85 0.04
N HIS A 83 -3.59 4.68 -0.42
CA HIS A 83 -3.17 4.45 -1.80
C HIS A 83 -4.32 4.54 -2.81
N ILE A 84 -5.46 3.89 -2.51
CA ILE A 84 -6.64 3.93 -3.38
C ILE A 84 -7.18 5.36 -3.48
N VAL A 85 -7.29 6.09 -2.36
CA VAL A 85 -7.75 7.48 -2.35
C VAL A 85 -6.81 8.36 -3.18
N PHE A 86 -5.50 8.22 -3.01
CA PHE A 86 -4.53 8.98 -3.79
C PHE A 86 -4.64 8.71 -5.28
N ARG A 87 -4.83 7.43 -5.66
CA ARG A 87 -4.93 7.04 -7.07
C ARG A 87 -6.24 7.49 -7.72
N GLN A 88 -7.30 7.65 -6.93
CA GLN A 88 -8.59 8.17 -7.39
C GLN A 88 -8.64 9.70 -7.44
N GLN A 89 -7.66 10.42 -6.90
CA GLN A 89 -7.59 11.87 -7.06
C GLN A 89 -7.17 12.18 -8.51
N PRO A 90 -8.03 12.85 -9.31
CA PRO A 90 -7.58 13.42 -10.56
C PRO A 90 -6.55 14.48 -10.21
N GLY A 91 -5.32 14.33 -10.72
CA GLY A 91 -4.35 15.43 -10.65
C GLY A 91 -4.98 16.68 -11.26
N GLU A 92 -5.09 17.73 -10.46
CA GLU A 92 -5.55 19.06 -10.91
C GLU A 92 -4.70 19.60 -12.07
#